data_AF-A0A8G0L9Z6-F1
#
_entry.id   AF-A0A8G0L9Z6-F1
#
_cell.length_a   1.000
_cell.length_b   1.000
_cell.length_c   1.000
_cell.angle_alpha   90.00
_cell.angle_beta   90.00
_cell.angle_gamma   90.00
#
_symmetry.space_group_name_H-M   'P 1'
#
loop_
_entity.id
_entity.type
_entity.pdbx_description
1 polymer ?
#
loop_
_entity_poly.entity_id
_entity_poly.type
_entity_poly.pdbx_seq_one_letter_code
_entity_poly.pdbx_strand_id
1 'polypeptide(L)'
;MSLFVLAETPAGYGLLKATDKKMLKNADLAAELGKPERLVEMLKLKKFVKFDSAAMALEEAAALSQGQIPPLLSQLLEDLQAEKKASLAVADLKLGTAISNLPKLNVSPVAGTETMDLFRAVREHVSSLIPGLDQDVIDRMTLGLSHSMSRHKLKFSPDKVDSMIIQAIKMLDDIDKELNVYAMRTKEWYGWHFPEMAKTLNDNLAYARVVRHVGMRDNFKDADLSEILPEDVEAALKASAELSMGVEITEEDLQNAIDLADQVIKFTEYRAQLTSYLESRMRAIAPNLTALVGYLVGARLISHAGSVLSLAKAPGSTIQILGAEKALFRALKTKKDTPKYGIMYHSSLVGQATGKNKGKIARMLAAKVALGLRVDALGDEDEEDEEQRAILGLTNRIKLENTLRRLEGKTPLPKGTNVTPSGEIVAAGQFTLKDNSRYGADADGVVDHEMGDADDEPAPKTKKSKTKKPTIEVVEENDVDMEDAPEDSDDDDSEAPAKSVKKLSSAEYERLAELSGLSVKKFKRKYERGDVQLNEDGTPKVFSKKELKKLRKAEEAAPAEATPEKKKKRKADEGESESKKEKKQKKKSAA
;
A
#
# COMPACT_ATOMS: atom_id res chain seq x y z
N MET A 1 -43.44 -46.92 28.66
CA MET A 1 -42.03 -46.64 28.32
C MET A 1 -41.53 -45.63 29.32
N SER A 2 -40.30 -45.77 29.82
CA SER A 2 -39.66 -44.71 30.61
C SER A 2 -39.39 -43.53 29.68
N LEU A 3 -39.77 -42.31 30.10
CA LEU A 3 -39.53 -41.11 29.33
C LEU A 3 -38.27 -40.41 29.84
N PHE A 4 -37.33 -40.18 28.94
CA PHE A 4 -36.11 -39.41 29.16
C PHE A 4 -36.17 -38.11 28.40
N VAL A 5 -35.53 -37.07 28.92
CA VAL A 5 -35.41 -35.77 28.28
C VAL A 5 -33.93 -35.45 28.16
N LEU A 6 -33.49 -35.15 26.94
CA LEU A 6 -32.11 -34.71 26.66
C LEU A 6 -32.01 -33.19 26.79
N ALA A 7 -31.46 -32.70 27.90
CA ALA A 7 -31.20 -31.28 28.10
C ALA A 7 -29.81 -30.91 27.57
N GLU A 8 -29.79 -30.11 26.50
CA GLU A 8 -28.58 -29.51 25.95
C GLU A 8 -28.32 -28.18 26.65
N THR A 9 -27.17 -28.06 27.31
CA THR A 9 -26.76 -26.82 27.98
C THR A 9 -25.38 -26.39 27.51
N PRO A 10 -25.03 -25.09 27.60
CA PRO A 10 -23.69 -24.60 27.29
C PRO A 10 -22.57 -25.25 28.13
N ALA A 11 -22.93 -25.84 29.27
CA ALA A 11 -22.02 -26.51 30.19
C ALA A 11 -21.87 -28.02 29.93
N GLY A 12 -22.78 -28.63 29.17
CA GLY A 12 -22.82 -30.08 28.98
C GLY A 12 -24.20 -30.64 28.67
N TYR A 13 -24.29 -31.97 28.70
CA TYR A 13 -25.52 -32.72 28.46
C TYR A 13 -26.13 -33.25 29.75
N GLY A 14 -27.42 -32.97 29.96
CA GLY A 14 -28.21 -33.50 31.05
C GLY A 14 -29.22 -34.53 30.57
N LEU A 15 -29.22 -35.71 31.21
CA LEU A 15 -30.25 -36.72 31.01
C LEU A 15 -31.21 -36.70 32.20
N LEU A 16 -32.42 -36.20 31.95
CA LEU A 16 -33.49 -36.12 32.94
C LEU A 16 -34.47 -37.29 32.74
N LYS A 17 -34.88 -37.95 33.82
CA LYS A 17 -35.88 -39.03 33.81
C LYS A 17 -37.20 -38.47 34.33
N ALA A 18 -38.25 -38.58 33.53
CA ALA A 18 -39.59 -38.21 33.97
C ALA A 18 -40.16 -39.28 34.92
N THR A 19 -40.82 -38.83 35.98
CA THR A 19 -41.53 -39.70 36.92
C THR A 19 -42.78 -40.31 36.28
N ASP A 20 -43.50 -39.52 35.49
CA ASP A 20 -44.71 -39.96 34.79
C ASP A 20 -44.47 -40.41 33.34
N LYS A 21 -44.98 -41.61 33.01
CA LYS A 21 -44.78 -42.26 31.71
C LYS A 21 -45.64 -41.67 30.58
N LYS A 22 -46.60 -40.79 30.89
CA LYS A 22 -47.55 -40.19 29.93
C LYS A 22 -47.53 -38.64 29.92
N MET A 23 -46.47 -38.02 30.46
CA MET A 23 -46.39 -36.55 30.60
C MET A 23 -46.71 -35.79 29.30
N LEU A 24 -46.23 -36.25 28.15
CA LEU A 24 -46.41 -35.59 26.85
C LEU A 24 -47.87 -35.54 26.35
N LYS A 25 -48.80 -36.31 26.95
CA LYS A 25 -50.21 -36.40 26.52
C LYS A 25 -51.16 -35.53 27.34
N ASN A 26 -50.67 -34.87 28.39
CA ASN A 26 -51.50 -34.06 29.28
C ASN A 26 -51.67 -32.64 28.69
N ALA A 27 -52.92 -32.20 28.51
CA ALA A 27 -53.22 -30.87 27.96
C ALA A 27 -52.86 -29.72 28.93
N ASP A 28 -52.83 -29.99 30.25
CA ASP A 28 -52.51 -29.01 31.31
C ASP A 28 -51.01 -28.94 31.67
N LEU A 29 -50.14 -29.65 30.93
CA LEU A 29 -48.72 -29.79 31.24
C LEU A 29 -48.02 -28.42 31.38
N ALA A 30 -48.38 -27.44 30.55
CA ALA A 30 -47.79 -26.10 30.57
C ALA A 30 -48.06 -25.34 31.89
N ALA A 31 -49.23 -25.54 32.52
CA ALA A 31 -49.57 -24.87 33.77
C ALA A 31 -48.86 -25.49 34.98
N GLU A 32 -48.59 -26.80 34.94
CA GLU A 32 -47.90 -27.51 36.02
C GLU A 32 -46.37 -27.33 35.98
N LEU A 33 -45.80 -27.19 34.78
CA LEU A 33 -44.36 -27.01 34.56
C LEU A 33 -43.84 -25.61 34.93
N GLY A 34 -44.73 -24.62 35.14
CA GLY A 34 -44.34 -23.25 35.50
C GLY A 34 -43.81 -23.09 36.93
N LYS A 35 -44.01 -24.07 37.81
CA LYS A 35 -43.51 -24.04 39.20
C LYS A 35 -42.22 -24.87 39.32
N PRO A 36 -41.11 -24.29 39.82
CA PRO A 36 -39.82 -24.99 39.88
C PRO A 36 -39.85 -26.23 40.78
N GLU A 37 -40.56 -26.17 41.92
CA GLU A 37 -40.69 -27.29 42.85
C GLU A 37 -41.34 -28.52 42.20
N ARG A 38 -42.45 -28.30 41.46
CA ARG A 38 -43.13 -29.38 40.73
C ARG A 38 -42.29 -29.92 39.59
N LEU A 39 -41.53 -29.07 38.91
CA LEU A 39 -40.65 -29.49 37.83
C LEU A 39 -39.56 -30.45 38.33
N VAL A 40 -38.95 -30.17 39.49
CA VAL A 40 -37.94 -31.04 40.12
C VAL A 40 -38.54 -32.36 40.60
N GLU A 41 -39.80 -32.36 41.06
CA GLU A 41 -40.52 -33.59 41.39
C GLU A 41 -40.82 -34.44 40.14
N MET A 42 -41.18 -33.78 39.02
CA MET A 42 -41.54 -34.43 37.75
C MET A 42 -40.31 -34.93 36.97
N LEU A 43 -39.21 -34.19 36.99
CA LEU A 43 -37.99 -34.47 36.25
C LEU A 43 -36.81 -34.64 37.22
N LYS A 44 -36.35 -35.89 37.37
CA LYS A 44 -35.17 -36.19 38.17
C LYS A 44 -33.94 -36.35 37.30
N LEU A 45 -32.85 -35.70 37.66
CA LEU A 45 -31.56 -35.85 36.99
C LEU A 45 -31.03 -37.29 37.15
N LYS A 46 -30.81 -37.98 36.03
CA LYS A 46 -30.20 -39.32 36.01
C LYS A 46 -28.69 -39.22 35.87
N LYS A 47 -28.20 -38.42 34.93
CA LYS A 47 -26.77 -38.20 34.68
C LYS A 47 -26.56 -36.82 34.05
N PHE A 48 -25.47 -36.17 34.44
CA PHE A 48 -25.01 -34.94 33.81
C PHE A 48 -23.56 -35.13 33.38
N VAL A 49 -23.28 -34.85 32.11
CA VAL A 49 -21.94 -34.93 31.52
C VAL A 49 -21.50 -33.50 31.21
N LYS A 50 -20.48 -33.03 31.91
CA LYS A 50 -19.89 -31.71 31.74
C LYS A 50 -18.94 -31.70 30.55
N PHE A 51 -18.83 -30.55 29.88
CA PHE A 51 -17.73 -30.30 28.96
C PHE A 51 -16.47 -29.93 29.73
N ASP A 52 -15.37 -30.61 29.43
CA ASP A 52 -14.09 -30.38 30.13
C ASP A 52 -13.37 -29.13 29.61
N SER A 53 -13.59 -28.76 28.34
CA SER A 53 -12.94 -27.60 27.72
C SER A 53 -13.88 -26.83 26.79
N ALA A 54 -13.58 -25.54 26.60
CA ALA A 54 -14.33 -24.68 25.67
C ALA A 54 -14.17 -25.09 24.20
N ALA A 55 -13.06 -25.74 23.83
CA ALA A 55 -12.82 -26.27 22.49
C ALA A 55 -13.75 -27.45 22.20
N MET A 56 -13.84 -28.40 23.13
CA MET A 56 -14.79 -29.51 23.06
C MET A 56 -16.23 -29.00 23.00
N ALA A 57 -16.60 -28.04 23.85
CA ALA A 57 -17.94 -27.44 23.82
C ALA A 57 -18.27 -26.81 22.45
N LEU A 58 -17.29 -26.22 21.76
CA LEU A 58 -17.48 -25.66 20.42
C LEU A 58 -17.68 -26.74 19.36
N GLU A 59 -16.88 -27.80 19.38
CA GLU A 59 -16.99 -28.92 18.44
C GLU A 59 -18.34 -29.64 18.58
N GLU A 60 -18.72 -29.94 19.83
CA GLU A 60 -20.00 -30.55 20.17
C GLU A 60 -21.18 -29.65 19.75
N ALA A 61 -21.10 -28.34 20.00
CA ALA A 61 -22.13 -27.38 19.58
C ALA A 61 -22.19 -27.20 18.04
N ALA A 62 -21.07 -27.28 17.34
CA ALA A 62 -21.02 -27.22 15.88
C ALA A 62 -21.63 -28.48 15.25
N ALA A 63 -21.33 -29.66 15.80
CA ALA A 63 -21.92 -30.93 15.38
C ALA A 63 -23.44 -30.96 15.60
N LEU A 64 -23.91 -30.52 16.78
CA LEU A 64 -25.34 -30.36 17.07
C LEU A 64 -26.03 -29.41 16.08
N SER A 65 -25.41 -28.26 15.77
CA SER A 65 -25.92 -27.30 14.78
C SER A 65 -26.09 -27.92 13.38
N GLN A 66 -25.28 -28.93 13.04
CA GLN A 66 -25.36 -29.66 11.77
C GLN A 66 -26.30 -30.87 11.85
N GLY A 67 -26.89 -31.16 13.01
CA GLY A 67 -27.72 -32.34 13.26
C GLY A 67 -26.93 -33.64 13.31
N GLN A 68 -25.61 -33.57 13.49
CA GLN A 68 -24.75 -34.73 13.69
C GLN A 68 -24.71 -35.09 15.18
N ILE A 69 -24.47 -36.36 15.48
CA ILE A 69 -24.35 -36.82 16.87
C ILE A 69 -22.88 -36.74 17.27
N PRO A 70 -22.53 -35.88 18.22
CA PRO A 70 -21.15 -35.78 18.66
C PRO A 70 -20.78 -36.90 19.65
N PRO A 71 -19.47 -37.18 19.83
CA PRO A 71 -18.98 -38.36 20.56
C PRO A 71 -19.33 -38.35 22.04
N LEU A 72 -19.43 -37.18 22.69
CA LEU A 72 -19.84 -37.12 24.10
C LEU A 72 -21.32 -37.48 24.27
N LEU A 73 -22.16 -37.08 23.30
CA LEU A 73 -23.57 -37.45 23.28
C LEU A 73 -23.74 -38.96 23.04
N SER A 74 -22.94 -39.57 22.16
CA SER A 74 -23.02 -41.02 21.94
C SER A 74 -22.68 -41.82 23.21
N GLN A 75 -21.64 -41.42 23.96
CA GLN A 75 -21.31 -42.01 25.27
C GLN A 75 -22.47 -41.87 26.28
N LEU A 76 -23.14 -40.71 26.31
CA LEU A 76 -24.31 -40.52 27.19
C LEU A 76 -25.47 -41.43 26.78
N LEU A 77 -25.66 -41.66 25.47
CA LEU A 77 -26.72 -42.52 24.95
C LEU A 77 -26.45 -44.02 25.19
N GLU A 78 -25.19 -44.46 25.33
CA GLU A 78 -24.86 -45.84 25.69
C GLU A 78 -25.43 -46.24 27.07
N ASP A 79 -25.46 -45.32 28.03
CA ASP A 79 -26.06 -45.55 29.35
C ASP A 79 -27.59 -45.81 29.32
N LEU A 80 -28.25 -45.44 28.22
CA LEU A 80 -29.68 -45.70 28.00
C LEU A 80 -29.94 -47.10 27.44
N GLN A 81 -28.92 -47.82 26.94
CA GLN A 81 -29.08 -49.17 26.37
C GLN A 81 -29.54 -50.21 27.40
N ALA A 82 -29.28 -49.98 28.69
CA ALA A 82 -29.70 -50.87 29.77
C ALA A 82 -31.23 -50.95 29.95
N GLU A 83 -32.01 -50.00 29.41
CA GLU A 83 -33.47 -49.98 29.55
C GLU A 83 -34.19 -50.56 28.32
N LYS A 84 -34.92 -51.67 28.51
CA LYS A 84 -35.50 -52.49 27.41
C LYS A 84 -36.55 -51.78 26.52
N LYS A 85 -37.17 -50.66 26.96
CA LYS A 85 -38.16 -49.84 26.20
C LYS A 85 -38.25 -48.40 26.73
N ALA A 86 -37.38 -47.51 26.24
CA ALA A 86 -37.33 -46.10 26.63
C ALA A 86 -37.71 -45.16 25.47
N SER A 87 -38.37 -44.05 25.77
CA SER A 87 -38.63 -42.95 24.84
C SER A 87 -37.78 -41.74 25.22
N LEU A 88 -37.09 -41.12 24.25
CA LEU A 88 -36.22 -39.97 24.46
C LEU A 88 -36.83 -38.72 23.83
N ALA A 89 -37.19 -37.73 24.63
CA ALA A 89 -37.58 -36.41 24.15
C ALA A 89 -36.34 -35.64 23.69
N VAL A 90 -36.38 -35.17 22.44
CA VAL A 90 -35.32 -34.37 21.79
C VAL A 90 -35.95 -33.12 21.18
N ALA A 91 -35.29 -31.96 21.32
CA ALA A 91 -35.86 -30.68 20.90
C ALA A 91 -35.86 -30.50 19.37
N ASP A 92 -34.79 -30.92 18.70
CA ASP A 92 -34.66 -30.80 17.24
C ASP A 92 -35.06 -32.09 16.53
N LEU A 93 -35.82 -31.94 15.45
CA LEU A 93 -36.26 -33.04 14.60
C LEU A 93 -35.08 -33.71 13.89
N LYS A 94 -34.09 -32.91 13.43
CA LYS A 94 -32.90 -33.44 12.73
C LYS A 94 -32.03 -34.30 13.65
N LEU A 95 -31.86 -33.85 14.88
CA LEU A 95 -31.14 -34.63 15.89
C LEU A 95 -31.93 -35.89 16.27
N GLY A 96 -33.26 -35.78 16.38
CA GLY A 96 -34.13 -36.93 16.61
C GLY A 96 -34.03 -38.00 15.51
N THR A 97 -34.00 -37.60 14.23
CA THR A 97 -33.79 -38.55 13.13
C THR A 97 -32.39 -39.13 13.12
N ALA A 98 -31.35 -38.32 13.39
CA ALA A 98 -29.98 -38.80 13.52
C ALA A 98 -29.84 -39.85 14.63
N ILE A 99 -30.45 -39.62 15.80
CA ILE A 99 -30.44 -40.57 16.93
C ILE A 99 -31.21 -41.85 16.57
N SER A 100 -32.31 -41.75 15.82
CA SER A 100 -33.05 -42.93 15.35
C SER A 100 -32.23 -43.82 14.40
N ASN A 101 -31.26 -43.24 13.69
CA ASN A 101 -30.42 -43.94 12.73
C ASN A 101 -29.18 -44.61 13.39
N LEU A 102 -28.95 -44.40 14.69
CA LEU A 102 -27.82 -45.00 15.40
C LEU A 102 -28.01 -46.52 15.55
N PRO A 103 -27.05 -47.34 15.05
CA PRO A 103 -27.08 -48.77 15.31
C PRO A 103 -26.83 -49.03 16.80
N LYS A 104 -27.60 -49.97 17.39
CA LYS A 104 -27.54 -50.43 18.80
C LYS A 104 -28.37 -49.67 19.84
N LEU A 105 -29.14 -48.63 19.48
CA LEU A 105 -30.04 -47.94 20.42
C LEU A 105 -31.49 -48.45 20.33
N ASN A 106 -32.01 -49.08 21.40
CA ASN A 106 -33.41 -49.52 21.52
C ASN A 106 -34.34 -48.41 22.07
N VAL A 107 -34.09 -47.16 21.68
CA VAL A 107 -34.79 -45.98 22.20
C VAL A 107 -35.56 -45.32 21.07
N SER A 108 -36.84 -45.00 21.31
CA SER A 108 -37.66 -44.26 20.34
C SER A 108 -37.53 -42.75 20.61
N PRO A 109 -36.85 -41.96 19.75
CA PRO A 109 -36.82 -40.51 19.90
C PRO A 109 -38.20 -39.92 19.60
N VAL A 110 -38.65 -39.00 20.45
CA VAL A 110 -39.87 -38.22 20.29
C VAL A 110 -39.43 -36.76 20.16
N ALA A 111 -39.59 -36.21 18.97
CA ALA A 111 -39.32 -34.81 18.67
C ALA A 111 -40.58 -34.20 18.05
N GLY A 112 -40.97 -33.00 18.49
CA GLY A 112 -42.18 -32.33 18.00
C GLY A 112 -42.74 -31.28 18.94
N THR A 113 -43.86 -30.68 18.54
CA THR A 113 -44.53 -29.59 19.26
C THR A 113 -44.91 -29.95 20.70
N GLU A 114 -45.28 -31.22 20.96
CA GLU A 114 -45.64 -31.72 22.30
C GLU A 114 -44.47 -31.69 23.31
N THR A 115 -43.23 -31.61 22.82
CA THR A 115 -42.04 -31.56 23.68
C THR A 115 -41.53 -30.14 23.95
N MET A 116 -42.04 -29.13 23.24
CA MET A 116 -41.51 -27.76 23.31
C MET A 116 -41.77 -27.08 24.66
N ASP A 117 -42.94 -27.28 25.24
CA ASP A 117 -43.28 -26.75 26.57
C ASP A 117 -42.40 -27.37 27.67
N LEU A 118 -42.06 -28.66 27.51
CA LEU A 118 -41.13 -29.36 28.38
C LEU A 118 -39.72 -28.76 28.29
N PHE A 119 -39.21 -28.53 27.08
CA PHE A 119 -37.90 -27.90 26.89
C PHE A 119 -37.86 -26.44 27.35
N ARG A 120 -38.97 -25.71 27.24
CA ARG A 120 -39.10 -24.36 27.77
C ARG A 120 -38.96 -24.35 29.29
N ALA A 121 -39.70 -25.22 29.98
CA ALA A 121 -39.64 -25.33 31.43
C ALA A 121 -38.26 -25.80 31.93
N VAL A 122 -37.65 -26.77 31.22
CA VAL A 122 -36.29 -27.22 31.52
C VAL A 122 -35.30 -26.06 31.40
N ARG A 123 -35.36 -25.25 30.33
CA ARG A 123 -34.47 -24.09 30.12
C ARG A 123 -34.67 -22.98 31.15
N GLU A 124 -35.91 -22.69 31.51
CA GLU A 124 -36.24 -21.65 32.49
C GLU A 124 -35.73 -22.00 33.90
N HIS A 125 -35.75 -23.28 34.26
CA HIS A 125 -35.41 -23.77 35.59
C HIS A 125 -34.18 -24.70 35.60
N VAL A 126 -33.24 -24.55 34.65
CA VAL A 126 -32.02 -25.39 34.56
C VAL A 126 -31.24 -25.40 35.89
N SER A 127 -31.12 -24.24 36.54
CA SER A 127 -30.38 -24.06 37.79
C SER A 127 -30.98 -24.86 38.95
N SER A 128 -32.30 -25.09 38.92
CA SER A 128 -33.01 -25.90 39.92
C SER A 128 -32.93 -27.41 39.60
N LEU A 129 -32.78 -27.77 38.32
CA LEU A 129 -32.73 -29.16 37.86
C LEU A 129 -31.34 -29.80 37.97
N ILE A 130 -30.27 -29.01 37.85
CA ILE A 130 -28.89 -29.51 37.85
C ILE A 130 -28.12 -28.90 39.03
N PRO A 131 -27.84 -29.68 40.08
CA PRO A 131 -27.09 -29.20 41.24
C PRO A 131 -25.67 -28.73 40.86
N GLY A 132 -25.27 -27.56 41.35
CA GLY A 132 -23.94 -27.00 41.11
C GLY A 132 -23.79 -26.26 39.76
N LEU A 133 -24.90 -25.96 39.09
CA LEU A 133 -24.97 -25.08 37.92
C LEU A 133 -25.79 -23.83 38.25
N ASP A 134 -25.13 -22.88 38.90
CA ASP A 134 -25.73 -21.58 39.18
C ASP A 134 -25.93 -20.78 37.88
N GLN A 135 -26.91 -19.88 37.90
CA GLN A 135 -27.24 -19.05 36.74
C GLN A 135 -26.04 -18.24 36.24
N ASP A 136 -25.24 -17.67 37.16
CA ASP A 136 -24.03 -16.92 36.84
C ASP A 136 -22.98 -17.74 36.07
N VAL A 137 -22.87 -19.04 36.39
CA VAL A 137 -21.92 -19.94 35.74
C VAL A 137 -22.41 -20.26 34.33
N ILE A 138 -23.71 -20.48 34.16
CA ILE A 138 -24.34 -20.72 32.86
C ILE A 138 -24.14 -19.52 31.94
N ASP A 139 -24.36 -18.30 32.44
CA ASP A 139 -24.23 -17.09 31.64
C ASP A 139 -22.77 -16.87 31.17
N ARG A 140 -21.79 -17.13 32.04
CA ARG A 140 -20.36 -17.08 31.68
C ARG A 140 -19.98 -18.12 30.63
N MET A 141 -20.47 -19.36 30.78
CA MET A 141 -20.22 -20.43 29.81
C MET A 141 -20.90 -20.13 28.47
N THR A 142 -22.12 -19.56 28.50
CA THR A 142 -22.86 -19.11 27.31
C THR A 142 -22.10 -18.01 26.58
N LEU A 143 -21.57 -17.02 27.30
CA LEU A 143 -20.72 -15.96 26.73
C LEU A 143 -19.44 -16.55 26.10
N GLY A 144 -18.78 -17.48 26.80
CA GLY A 144 -17.57 -18.13 26.30
C GLY A 144 -17.80 -18.93 25.01
N LEU A 145 -18.85 -19.74 25.00
CA LEU A 145 -19.23 -20.55 23.84
C LEU A 145 -19.69 -19.68 22.66
N SER A 146 -20.51 -18.65 22.91
CA SER A 146 -20.95 -17.72 21.87
C SER A 146 -19.78 -16.96 21.25
N HIS A 147 -18.85 -16.42 22.04
CA HIS A 147 -17.62 -15.80 21.52
C HIS A 147 -16.80 -16.78 20.69
N SER A 148 -16.68 -18.03 21.13
CA SER A 148 -15.88 -19.05 20.43
C SER A 148 -16.54 -19.44 19.10
N MET A 149 -17.86 -19.65 19.09
CA MET A 149 -18.66 -19.92 17.90
C MET A 149 -18.59 -18.77 16.89
N SER A 150 -18.73 -17.52 17.37
CA SER A 150 -18.58 -16.32 16.53
C SER A 150 -17.16 -16.20 15.99
N ARG A 151 -16.13 -16.46 16.79
CA ARG A 151 -14.73 -16.48 16.32
C ARG A 151 -14.48 -17.58 15.31
N HIS A 152 -15.06 -18.77 15.47
CA HIS A 152 -14.94 -19.84 14.49
C HIS A 152 -15.54 -19.37 13.16
N LYS A 153 -16.79 -18.89 13.15
CA LYS A 153 -17.42 -18.33 11.95
C LYS A 153 -16.65 -17.15 11.35
N LEU A 154 -16.07 -16.28 12.19
CA LEU A 154 -15.28 -15.12 11.74
C LEU A 154 -13.86 -15.49 11.31
N LYS A 155 -13.25 -16.57 11.82
CA LYS A 155 -11.94 -17.06 11.37
C LYS A 155 -12.00 -17.56 9.93
N PHE A 156 -13.17 -18.05 9.51
CA PHE A 156 -13.47 -18.37 8.12
C PHE A 156 -13.88 -17.13 7.30
N SER A 157 -14.03 -15.95 7.91
CA SER A 157 -14.29 -14.71 7.19
C SER A 157 -12.97 -13.95 6.98
N PRO A 158 -12.51 -13.79 5.73
CA PRO A 158 -11.25 -13.08 5.39
C PRO A 158 -11.31 -11.58 5.72
N ASP A 159 -12.51 -11.04 5.98
CA ASP A 159 -12.80 -9.61 6.07
C ASP A 159 -12.06 -8.83 7.18
N LYS A 160 -11.45 -9.52 8.15
CA LYS A 160 -10.76 -8.88 9.29
C LYS A 160 -9.23 -8.99 9.26
N VAL A 161 -8.65 -9.58 8.23
CA VAL A 161 -7.18 -9.75 8.13
C VAL A 161 -6.50 -8.48 7.56
N ASP A 162 -7.26 -7.56 6.96
CA ASP A 162 -6.75 -6.33 6.33
C ASP A 162 -6.18 -5.30 7.32
N SER A 163 -6.61 -5.31 8.58
CA SER A 163 -6.05 -4.44 9.62
C SER A 163 -4.54 -4.67 9.84
N MET A 164 -4.07 -5.91 9.67
CA MET A 164 -2.63 -6.23 9.82
C MET A 164 -1.79 -5.61 8.71
N ILE A 165 -2.31 -5.49 7.48
CA ILE A 165 -1.64 -4.80 6.37
C ILE A 165 -1.43 -3.33 6.71
N ILE A 166 -2.44 -2.68 7.27
CA ILE A 166 -2.40 -1.26 7.63
C ILE A 166 -1.34 -0.99 8.69
N GLN A 167 -1.22 -1.87 9.68
CA GLN A 167 -0.17 -1.74 10.70
C GLN A 167 1.22 -2.02 10.10
N ALA A 168 1.35 -3.05 9.27
CA ALA A 168 2.62 -3.41 8.66
C ALA A 168 3.19 -2.29 7.77
N ILE A 169 2.36 -1.63 6.94
CA ILE A 169 2.83 -0.53 6.08
C ILE A 169 3.19 0.72 6.87
N LYS A 170 2.44 1.05 7.94
CA LYS A 170 2.80 2.16 8.83
C LYS A 170 4.13 1.90 9.53
N MET A 171 4.31 0.68 10.03
CA MET A 171 5.57 0.26 10.64
C MET A 171 6.72 0.30 9.64
N LEU A 172 6.49 -0.07 8.37
CA LEU A 172 7.50 0.05 7.32
C LEU A 172 7.91 1.51 7.07
N ASP A 173 6.95 2.43 6.96
CA ASP A 173 7.23 3.86 6.77
C ASP A 173 7.93 4.47 8.01
N ASP A 174 7.59 4.03 9.22
CA ASP A 174 8.26 4.45 10.47
C ASP A 174 9.71 3.93 10.54
N ILE A 175 9.93 2.64 10.21
CA ILE A 175 11.27 2.04 10.15
C ILE A 175 12.13 2.76 9.12
N ASP A 176 11.61 3.11 7.94
CA ASP A 176 12.37 3.84 6.92
C ASP A 176 12.89 5.18 7.44
N LYS A 177 12.06 5.90 8.18
CA LYS A 177 12.43 7.17 8.80
C LYS A 177 13.46 6.99 9.91
N GLU A 178 13.23 6.04 10.81
CA GLU A 178 14.14 5.77 11.93
C GLU A 178 15.49 5.22 11.47
N LEU A 179 15.49 4.31 10.49
CA LEU A 179 16.69 3.76 9.88
C LEU A 179 17.57 4.87 9.31
N ASN A 180 16.98 5.84 8.59
CA ASN A 180 17.75 6.97 8.08
C ASN A 180 18.33 7.84 9.20
N VAL A 181 17.55 8.10 10.26
CA VAL A 181 18.04 8.88 11.42
C VAL A 181 19.18 8.15 12.14
N TYR A 182 19.06 6.84 12.39
CA TYR A 182 20.11 6.04 13.03
C TYR A 182 21.34 5.89 12.14
N ALA A 183 21.16 5.74 10.82
CA ALA A 183 22.26 5.68 9.88
C ALA A 183 23.06 6.99 9.85
N MET A 184 22.38 8.15 9.76
CA MET A 184 23.04 9.45 9.81
C MET A 184 23.74 9.67 11.16
N ARG A 185 23.11 9.24 12.27
CA ARG A 185 23.73 9.30 13.60
C ARG A 185 25.01 8.44 13.69
N THR A 186 24.99 7.25 13.10
CA THR A 186 26.16 6.35 13.06
C THR A 186 27.30 6.98 12.24
N LYS A 187 26.96 7.62 11.11
CA LYS A 187 27.93 8.36 10.27
C LYS A 187 28.54 9.55 11.01
N GLU A 188 27.74 10.32 11.74
CA GLU A 188 28.23 11.45 12.54
C GLU A 188 29.10 10.99 13.72
N TRP A 189 28.72 9.90 14.39
CA TRP A 189 29.44 9.38 15.55
C TRP A 189 30.79 8.79 15.13
N TYR A 190 30.79 7.85 14.20
CA TYR A 190 32.04 7.25 13.70
C TYR A 190 32.84 8.22 12.84
N GLY A 191 32.21 9.25 12.27
CA GLY A 191 32.87 10.31 11.52
C GLY A 191 33.88 11.13 12.33
N TRP A 192 33.80 11.14 13.67
CA TRP A 192 34.87 11.71 14.51
C TRP A 192 36.16 10.90 14.42
N HIS A 193 36.03 9.58 14.29
CA HIS A 193 37.16 8.67 14.15
C HIS A 193 37.60 8.52 12.70
N PHE A 194 36.70 8.44 11.74
CA PHE A 194 37.05 8.32 10.31
C PHE A 194 36.09 9.12 9.42
N PRO A 195 36.33 10.44 9.26
CA PRO A 195 35.42 11.34 8.54
C PRO A 195 35.37 11.06 7.03
N GLU A 196 36.48 10.63 6.42
CA GLU A 196 36.58 10.39 4.98
C GLU A 196 35.69 9.23 4.52
N MET A 197 35.43 8.25 5.39
CA MET A 197 34.57 7.10 5.09
C MET A 197 33.13 7.51 4.74
N ALA A 198 32.60 8.56 5.36
CA ALA A 198 31.25 9.02 5.06
C ALA A 198 31.12 9.64 3.66
N LYS A 199 32.24 10.10 3.08
CA LYS A 199 32.31 10.67 1.74
C LYS A 199 32.55 9.61 0.67
N THR A 200 33.29 8.55 0.98
CA THR A 200 33.52 7.42 0.07
C THR A 200 32.31 6.48 0.03
N LEU A 201 31.66 6.23 1.18
CA LEU A 201 30.52 5.33 1.31
C LEU A 201 29.19 6.09 1.46
N ASN A 202 28.48 6.21 0.34
CA ASN A 202 27.12 6.77 0.34
C ASN A 202 26.10 5.81 0.96
N ASP A 203 26.25 4.49 0.75
CA ASP A 203 25.32 3.50 1.29
C ASP A 203 25.44 3.36 2.82
N ASN A 204 24.31 3.53 3.49
CA ASN A 204 24.18 3.50 4.94
C ASN A 204 24.37 2.09 5.51
N LEU A 205 23.90 1.06 4.80
CA LEU A 205 24.03 -0.33 5.26
C LEU A 205 25.47 -0.81 5.11
N ALA A 206 26.11 -0.54 3.96
CA ALA A 206 27.53 -0.82 3.78
C ALA A 206 28.38 -0.11 4.85
N TYR A 207 28.10 1.17 5.14
CA TYR A 207 28.79 1.93 6.19
C TYR A 207 28.71 1.23 7.56
N ALA A 208 27.50 0.83 8.00
CA ALA A 208 27.32 0.15 9.28
C ALA A 208 28.04 -1.21 9.33
N ARG A 209 28.05 -1.97 8.23
CA ARG A 209 28.78 -3.25 8.15
C ARG A 209 30.29 -3.09 8.24
N VAL A 210 30.85 -2.05 7.62
CA VAL A 210 32.29 -1.74 7.69
C VAL A 210 32.68 -1.35 9.12
N VAL A 211 31.92 -0.46 9.77
CA VAL A 211 32.16 -0.07 11.17
C VAL A 211 32.19 -1.29 12.08
N ARG A 212 31.23 -2.20 11.91
CA ARG A 212 31.13 -3.44 12.68
C ARG A 212 32.31 -4.39 12.43
N HIS A 213 32.76 -4.53 11.18
CA HIS A 213 33.77 -5.51 10.81
C HIS A 213 35.20 -5.07 11.15
N VAL A 214 35.52 -3.79 10.94
CA VAL A 214 36.90 -3.29 11.09
C VAL A 214 37.15 -2.69 12.47
N GLY A 215 36.18 -1.93 13.01
CA GLY A 215 36.35 -1.23 14.28
C GLY A 215 37.30 -0.04 14.17
N MET A 216 38.52 -0.16 14.70
CA MET A 216 39.54 0.89 14.70
C MET A 216 40.20 1.07 13.32
N ARG A 217 40.74 2.27 13.07
CA ARG A 217 41.42 2.59 11.82
C ARG A 217 42.63 1.71 11.51
N ASP A 218 43.38 1.30 12.53
CA ASP A 218 44.59 0.49 12.36
C ASP A 218 44.29 -0.87 11.74
N ASN A 219 43.11 -1.42 12.03
CA ASN A 219 42.66 -2.71 11.52
C ASN A 219 42.29 -2.67 10.04
N PHE A 220 42.17 -1.49 9.41
CA PHE A 220 41.85 -1.40 7.97
C PHE A 220 42.94 -1.99 7.07
N LYS A 221 44.18 -2.12 7.54
CA LYS A 221 45.27 -2.72 6.76
C LYS A 221 45.11 -4.23 6.61
N ASP A 222 44.66 -4.88 7.68
CA ASP A 222 44.58 -6.34 7.77
C ASP A 222 43.16 -6.88 7.50
N ALA A 223 42.13 -6.02 7.57
CA ALA A 223 40.75 -6.41 7.34
C ALA A 223 40.45 -6.68 5.85
N ASP A 224 39.72 -7.76 5.61
CA ASP A 224 39.14 -8.10 4.30
C ASP A 224 37.71 -7.54 4.22
N LEU A 225 37.46 -6.66 3.25
CA LEU A 225 36.16 -6.00 3.05
C LEU A 225 35.42 -6.47 1.80
N SER A 226 35.95 -7.50 1.12
CA SER A 226 35.44 -8.01 -0.16
C SER A 226 33.99 -8.53 -0.09
N GLU A 227 33.52 -8.98 1.07
CA GLU A 227 32.13 -9.42 1.27
C GLU A 227 31.13 -8.25 1.31
N ILE A 228 31.60 -7.04 1.63
CA ILE A 228 30.74 -5.88 1.92
C ILE A 228 30.82 -4.85 0.79
N LEU A 229 32.02 -4.64 0.23
CA LEU A 229 32.31 -3.59 -0.74
C LEU A 229 32.98 -4.14 -2.01
N PRO A 230 32.77 -3.49 -3.16
CA PRO A 230 33.58 -3.73 -4.35
C PRO A 230 35.06 -3.33 -4.13
N GLU A 231 35.97 -4.02 -4.81
CA GLU A 231 37.43 -3.86 -4.69
C GLU A 231 37.91 -2.41 -4.93
N ASP A 232 37.32 -1.71 -5.90
CA ASP A 232 37.65 -0.30 -6.20
C ASP A 232 37.39 0.63 -5.00
N VAL A 233 36.28 0.40 -4.29
CA VAL A 233 35.86 1.21 -3.14
C VAL A 233 36.66 0.83 -1.90
N GLU A 234 36.97 -0.45 -1.75
CA GLU A 234 37.82 -0.95 -0.67
C GLU A 234 39.24 -0.36 -0.73
N ALA A 235 39.88 -0.38 -1.91
CA ALA A 235 41.21 0.18 -2.09
C ALA A 235 41.24 1.69 -1.77
N ALA A 236 40.23 2.43 -2.23
CA ALA A 236 40.08 3.84 -1.91
C ALA A 236 39.88 4.09 -0.41
N LEU A 237 39.14 3.21 0.28
CA LEU A 237 38.91 3.29 1.71
C LEU A 237 40.17 3.01 2.52
N LYS A 238 40.94 1.98 2.15
CA LYS A 238 42.24 1.64 2.77
C LYS A 238 43.26 2.77 2.61
N ALA A 239 43.36 3.35 1.41
CA ALA A 239 44.20 4.52 1.18
C ALA A 239 43.75 5.75 2.01
N SER A 240 42.43 5.96 2.13
CA SER A 240 41.90 7.04 2.96
C SER A 240 42.13 6.83 4.45
N ALA A 241 42.16 5.58 4.91
CA ALA A 241 42.43 5.23 6.30
C ALA A 241 43.87 5.59 6.70
N GLU A 242 44.85 5.38 5.81
CA GLU A 242 46.25 5.76 6.09
C GLU A 242 46.46 7.28 6.17
N LEU A 243 45.69 8.04 5.39
CA LEU A 243 45.80 9.50 5.29
C LEU A 243 44.75 10.25 6.13
N SER A 244 43.98 9.54 6.95
CA SER A 244 42.82 10.12 7.63
C SER A 244 43.21 11.13 8.71
N MET A 245 42.44 12.22 8.77
CA MET A 245 42.58 13.28 9.80
C MET A 245 41.75 13.05 11.06
N GLY A 246 41.05 11.92 11.17
CA GLY A 246 40.16 11.66 12.31
C GLY A 246 40.91 11.45 13.63
N VAL A 247 40.20 11.57 14.75
CA VAL A 247 40.75 11.46 16.11
C VAL A 247 40.76 10.00 16.57
N GLU A 248 41.74 9.60 17.37
CA GLU A 248 41.73 8.30 18.05
C GLU A 248 40.63 8.26 19.12
N ILE A 249 39.81 7.21 19.10
CA ILE A 249 38.70 7.02 20.05
C ILE A 249 39.04 5.92 21.05
N THR A 250 38.37 5.93 22.20
CA THR A 250 38.53 4.86 23.19
C THR A 250 37.80 3.59 22.74
N GLU A 251 38.22 2.44 23.26
CA GLU A 251 37.54 1.16 22.99
C GLU A 251 36.08 1.15 23.50
N GLU A 252 35.81 1.85 24.61
CA GLU A 252 34.45 1.98 25.15
C GLU A 252 33.53 2.78 24.20
N ASP A 253 34.03 3.89 23.65
CA ASP A 253 33.28 4.69 22.69
C ASP A 253 33.09 3.95 21.37
N LEU A 254 34.11 3.21 20.92
CA LEU A 254 34.01 2.36 19.73
C LEU A 254 32.95 1.28 19.90
N GLN A 255 32.90 0.59 21.05
CA GLN A 255 31.92 -0.46 21.28
C GLN A 255 30.49 0.07 21.19
N ASN A 256 30.22 1.26 21.74
CA ASN A 256 28.92 1.91 21.61
C ASN A 256 28.56 2.26 20.15
N ALA A 257 29.56 2.68 19.35
CA ALA A 257 29.37 2.94 17.93
C ALA A 257 29.10 1.64 17.13
N ILE A 258 29.78 0.55 17.46
CA ILE A 258 29.55 -0.78 16.88
C ILE A 258 28.16 -1.29 17.25
N ASP A 259 27.73 -1.15 18.51
CA ASP A 259 26.40 -1.56 18.95
C ASP A 259 25.30 -0.79 18.19
N LEU A 260 25.49 0.52 17.94
CA LEU A 260 24.58 1.31 17.12
C LEU A 260 24.57 0.83 15.66
N ALA A 261 25.73 0.54 15.07
CA ALA A 261 25.83 -0.01 13.73
C ALA A 261 25.13 -1.37 13.61
N ASP A 262 25.26 -2.22 14.63
CA ASP A 262 24.54 -3.50 14.76
C ASP A 262 23.02 -3.29 14.79
N GLN A 263 22.52 -2.28 15.50
CA GLN A 263 21.09 -1.95 15.47
C GLN A 263 20.64 -1.53 14.07
N VAL A 264 21.42 -0.74 13.34
CA VAL A 264 21.10 -0.33 11.96
C VAL A 264 21.02 -1.55 11.03
N ILE A 265 21.95 -2.50 11.16
CA ILE A 265 21.94 -3.75 10.38
C ILE A 265 20.69 -4.57 10.71
N LYS A 266 20.40 -4.79 12.01
CA LYS A 266 19.20 -5.51 12.48
C LYS A 266 17.90 -4.85 11.99
N PHE A 267 17.82 -3.52 12.03
CA PHE A 267 16.66 -2.80 11.50
C PHE A 267 16.50 -2.98 10.00
N THR A 268 17.60 -2.99 9.24
CA THR A 268 17.54 -3.20 7.79
C THR A 268 17.12 -4.63 7.44
N GLU A 269 17.59 -5.63 8.19
CA GLU A 269 17.13 -7.02 8.05
C GLU A 269 15.65 -7.17 8.41
N TYR A 270 15.22 -6.58 9.53
CA TYR A 270 13.83 -6.60 9.95
C TYR A 270 12.92 -5.91 8.93
N ARG A 271 13.36 -4.79 8.35
CA ARG A 271 12.67 -4.12 7.24
C ARG A 271 12.48 -5.04 6.03
N ALA A 272 13.51 -5.80 5.65
CA ALA A 272 13.43 -6.76 4.54
C ALA A 272 12.44 -7.89 4.86
N GLN A 273 12.49 -8.44 6.08
CA GLN A 273 11.53 -9.43 6.56
C GLN A 273 10.09 -8.90 6.56
N LEU A 274 9.88 -7.67 7.04
CA LEU A 274 8.57 -7.02 7.07
C LEU A 274 8.03 -6.76 5.64
N THR A 275 8.91 -6.45 4.69
CA THR A 275 8.54 -6.30 3.27
C THR A 275 8.07 -7.62 2.68
N SER A 276 8.79 -8.73 2.93
CA SER A 276 8.39 -10.07 2.48
C SER A 276 7.08 -10.53 3.14
N TYR A 277 6.91 -10.25 4.43
CA TYR A 277 5.65 -10.45 5.14
C TYR A 277 4.49 -9.67 4.50
N LEU A 278 4.69 -8.39 4.19
CA LEU A 278 3.68 -7.56 3.55
C LEU A 278 3.33 -8.08 2.15
N GLU A 279 4.31 -8.55 1.38
CA GLU A 279 4.11 -9.13 0.05
C GLU A 279 3.24 -10.39 0.11
N SER A 280 3.58 -11.35 0.97
CA SER A 280 2.80 -12.59 1.16
C SER A 280 1.37 -12.30 1.61
N ARG A 281 1.19 -11.39 2.58
CA ARG A 281 -0.13 -11.00 3.07
C ARG A 281 -0.97 -10.28 2.02
N MET A 282 -0.36 -9.41 1.22
CA MET A 282 -1.09 -8.71 0.17
C MET A 282 -1.52 -9.66 -0.94
N ARG A 283 -0.68 -10.63 -1.33
CA ARG A 283 -1.08 -11.67 -2.29
C ARG A 283 -2.26 -12.50 -1.80
N ALA A 284 -2.29 -12.84 -0.52
CA ALA A 284 -3.39 -13.60 0.07
C ALA A 284 -4.72 -12.81 0.16
N ILE A 285 -4.66 -11.50 0.43
CA ILE A 285 -5.86 -10.67 0.66
C ILE A 285 -6.36 -10.01 -0.63
N ALA A 286 -5.46 -9.48 -1.46
CA ALA A 286 -5.82 -8.72 -2.66
C ALA A 286 -4.88 -9.08 -3.82
N PRO A 287 -5.03 -10.29 -4.41
CA PRO A 287 -4.18 -10.76 -5.50
C PRO A 287 -4.34 -9.91 -6.77
N ASN A 288 -5.56 -9.49 -7.14
CA ASN A 288 -5.77 -8.68 -8.34
C ASN A 288 -5.19 -7.27 -8.19
N LEU A 289 -5.34 -6.65 -7.02
CA LEU A 289 -4.71 -5.36 -6.71
C LEU A 289 -3.18 -5.47 -6.81
N THR A 290 -2.60 -6.50 -6.20
CA THR A 290 -1.15 -6.76 -6.21
C THR A 290 -0.63 -6.91 -7.64
N ALA A 291 -1.32 -7.70 -8.46
CA ALA A 291 -0.95 -7.88 -9.87
C ALA A 291 -0.97 -6.56 -10.66
N LEU A 292 -1.91 -5.66 -10.37
CA LEU A 292 -2.06 -4.39 -11.11
C LEU A 292 -1.05 -3.31 -10.70
N VAL A 293 -0.94 -3.00 -9.39
CA VAL A 293 -0.15 -1.85 -8.90
C VAL A 293 1.11 -2.24 -8.12
N GLY A 294 1.23 -3.51 -7.72
CA GLY A 294 2.27 -3.99 -6.80
C GLY A 294 1.85 -3.91 -5.33
N TYR A 295 2.49 -4.71 -4.48
CA TYR A 295 2.11 -4.86 -3.07
C TYR A 295 2.30 -3.56 -2.26
N LEU A 296 3.38 -2.81 -2.49
CA LEU A 296 3.69 -1.60 -1.70
C LEU A 296 2.68 -0.47 -1.97
N VAL A 297 2.38 -0.23 -3.25
CA VAL A 297 1.39 0.77 -3.66
C VAL A 297 -0.02 0.34 -3.24
N GLY A 298 -0.34 -0.95 -3.38
CA GLY A 298 -1.60 -1.54 -2.89
C GLY A 298 -1.79 -1.35 -1.39
N ALA A 299 -0.76 -1.63 -0.59
CA ALA A 299 -0.78 -1.44 0.86
C ALA A 299 -1.01 0.01 1.27
N ARG A 300 -0.35 0.96 0.61
CA ARG A 300 -0.56 2.39 0.86
C ARG A 300 -1.97 2.84 0.50
N LEU A 301 -2.56 2.33 -0.60
CA LEU A 301 -3.96 2.61 -0.95
C LEU A 301 -4.94 2.10 0.11
N ILE A 302 -4.73 0.87 0.61
CA ILE A 302 -5.56 0.27 1.68
C ILE A 302 -5.41 1.05 2.99
N SER A 303 -4.18 1.39 3.38
CA SER A 303 -3.91 2.18 4.59
C SER A 303 -4.58 3.54 4.58
N HIS A 304 -4.56 4.23 3.44
CA HIS A 304 -5.21 5.54 3.29
C HIS A 304 -6.75 5.44 3.31
N ALA A 305 -7.32 4.35 2.79
CA ALA A 305 -8.77 4.13 2.80
C ALA A 305 -9.32 3.51 4.10
N GLY A 306 -8.43 2.93 4.93
CA GLY A 306 -8.74 2.36 6.25
C GLY A 306 -9.22 0.90 6.23
N SER A 307 -9.73 0.39 5.11
CA SER A 307 -10.03 -1.04 4.90
C SER A 307 -10.11 -1.37 3.41
N VAL A 308 -9.95 -2.65 3.06
CA VAL A 308 -10.09 -3.12 1.66
C VAL A 308 -11.51 -2.85 1.14
N LEU A 309 -12.52 -3.12 1.97
CA LEU A 309 -13.92 -2.88 1.63
C LEU A 309 -14.25 -1.39 1.45
N SER A 310 -13.65 -0.51 2.26
CA SER A 310 -13.78 0.95 2.12
C SER A 310 -13.19 1.41 0.79
N LEU A 311 -12.01 0.91 0.44
CA LEU A 311 -11.35 1.20 -0.82
C LEU A 311 -12.17 0.68 -2.02
N ALA A 312 -12.81 -0.50 -1.91
CA ALA A 312 -13.65 -1.08 -2.96
C ALA A 312 -14.90 -0.24 -3.28
N LYS A 313 -15.45 0.43 -2.26
CA LYS A 313 -16.58 1.37 -2.39
C LYS A 313 -16.18 2.66 -3.11
N ALA A 314 -14.90 3.04 -3.08
CA ALA A 314 -14.44 4.24 -3.76
C ALA A 314 -14.53 4.08 -5.31
N PRO A 315 -14.87 5.16 -6.05
CA PRO A 315 -14.81 5.14 -7.50
C PRO A 315 -13.36 5.22 -8.00
N GLY A 316 -13.11 4.75 -9.22
CA GLY A 316 -11.77 4.78 -9.81
C GLY A 316 -11.16 6.19 -9.92
N SER A 317 -11.97 7.24 -10.09
CA SER A 317 -11.51 8.62 -10.08
C SER A 317 -10.96 9.07 -8.71
N THR A 318 -11.56 8.60 -7.61
CA THR A 318 -11.07 8.84 -6.26
C THR A 318 -9.77 8.06 -6.01
N ILE A 319 -9.71 6.79 -6.43
CA ILE A 319 -8.49 5.96 -6.31
C ILE A 319 -7.32 6.58 -7.09
N GLN A 320 -7.57 7.20 -8.25
CA GLN A 320 -6.55 7.87 -9.06
C GLN A 320 -5.82 8.99 -8.30
N ILE A 321 -6.55 9.78 -7.51
CA ILE A 321 -6.05 10.99 -6.83
C ILE A 321 -5.84 10.79 -5.33
N LEU A 322 -5.99 9.55 -4.85
CA LEU A 322 -5.83 9.18 -3.45
C LEU A 322 -4.42 9.57 -2.94
N GLY A 323 -4.33 10.23 -1.78
CA GLY A 323 -3.09 10.78 -1.22
C GLY A 323 -2.68 12.17 -1.72
N ALA A 324 -3.27 12.69 -2.81
CA ALA A 324 -3.05 14.06 -3.28
C ALA A 324 -4.15 15.05 -2.84
N GLU A 325 -4.89 14.72 -1.79
CA GLU A 325 -6.11 15.40 -1.34
C GLU A 325 -5.87 16.87 -0.98
N LYS A 326 -4.75 17.18 -0.31
CA LYS A 326 -4.38 18.55 0.04
C LYS A 326 -4.23 19.44 -1.21
N ALA A 327 -3.59 18.91 -2.25
CA ALA A 327 -3.42 19.61 -3.52
C ALA A 327 -4.75 19.70 -4.30
N LEU A 328 -5.55 18.63 -4.28
CA LEU A 328 -6.87 18.57 -4.90
C LEU A 328 -7.83 19.61 -4.32
N PHE A 329 -8.00 19.63 -3.00
CA PHE A 329 -8.92 20.57 -2.35
C PHE A 329 -8.44 22.02 -2.46
N ARG A 330 -7.13 22.25 -2.45
CA ARG A 330 -6.58 23.58 -2.75
C ARG A 330 -6.91 24.03 -4.17
N ALA A 331 -6.69 23.16 -5.16
CA ALA A 331 -6.98 23.45 -6.55
C ALA A 331 -8.48 23.75 -6.77
N LEU A 332 -9.37 22.92 -6.23
CA LEU A 332 -10.82 23.10 -6.31
C LEU A 332 -11.28 24.43 -5.67
N LYS A 333 -10.77 24.77 -4.48
CA LYS A 333 -11.08 26.05 -3.82
C LYS A 333 -10.63 27.25 -4.64
N THR A 334 -9.46 27.16 -5.28
CA THR A 334 -8.89 28.24 -6.09
C THR A 334 -9.29 28.20 -7.57
N LYS A 335 -10.13 27.24 -7.99
CA LYS A 335 -10.47 26.95 -9.40
C LYS A 335 -9.24 26.81 -10.31
N LYS A 336 -8.19 26.15 -9.80
CA LYS A 336 -6.98 25.78 -10.55
C LYS A 336 -7.07 24.32 -11.00
N ASP A 337 -6.14 23.92 -11.87
CA ASP A 337 -6.04 22.55 -12.35
C ASP A 337 -5.80 21.56 -11.20
N THR A 338 -6.55 20.46 -11.21
CA THR A 338 -6.47 19.41 -10.20
C THR A 338 -5.27 18.47 -10.46
N PRO A 339 -4.72 17.85 -9.40
CA PRO A 339 -3.67 16.85 -9.55
C PRO A 339 -4.17 15.64 -10.36
N LYS A 340 -3.30 15.08 -11.21
CA LYS A 340 -3.64 13.98 -12.13
C LYS A 340 -3.41 12.59 -11.53
N TYR A 341 -2.68 12.50 -10.43
CA TYR A 341 -2.27 11.28 -9.77
C TYR A 341 -2.00 11.57 -8.28
N GLY A 342 -2.11 10.54 -7.46
CA GLY A 342 -1.66 10.53 -6.06
C GLY A 342 -0.69 9.37 -5.82
N ILE A 343 -1.01 8.49 -4.86
CA ILE A 343 -0.18 7.33 -4.48
C ILE A 343 0.14 6.43 -5.68
N MET A 344 -0.77 6.33 -6.66
CA MET A 344 -0.58 5.54 -7.88
C MET A 344 0.57 6.01 -8.78
N TYR A 345 1.12 7.20 -8.55
CA TYR A 345 2.27 7.71 -9.31
C TYR A 345 3.49 6.77 -9.21
N HIS A 346 3.69 6.14 -8.05
CA HIS A 346 4.80 5.23 -7.80
C HIS A 346 4.56 3.79 -8.29
N SER A 347 3.46 3.53 -9.01
CA SER A 347 3.23 2.23 -9.62
C SER A 347 4.13 2.01 -10.84
N SER A 348 4.55 0.77 -11.08
CA SER A 348 5.47 0.44 -12.19
C SER A 348 4.92 0.88 -13.56
N LEU A 349 3.61 0.69 -13.80
CA LEU A 349 2.96 1.01 -15.07
C LEU A 349 2.91 2.53 -15.34
N VAL A 350 2.73 3.35 -14.29
CA VAL A 350 2.72 4.81 -14.43
C VAL A 350 4.14 5.35 -14.53
N GLY A 351 5.10 4.74 -13.83
CA GLY A 351 6.52 5.08 -13.89
C GLY A 351 7.12 4.94 -15.30
N GLN A 352 6.71 3.90 -16.04
CA GLN A 352 7.17 3.64 -17.42
C GLN A 352 6.63 4.62 -18.48
N ALA A 353 5.50 5.29 -18.21
CA ALA A 353 4.91 6.22 -19.17
C ALA A 353 5.61 7.58 -19.13
N THR A 354 5.61 8.32 -20.24
CA THR A 354 6.27 9.64 -20.32
C THR A 354 5.27 10.80 -20.41
N GLY A 355 5.65 11.95 -19.83
CA GLY A 355 4.92 13.24 -19.96
C GLY A 355 3.40 13.15 -19.83
N LYS A 356 2.68 13.46 -20.93
CA LYS A 356 1.21 13.48 -20.98
C LYS A 356 0.58 12.09 -20.90
N ASN A 357 1.32 11.03 -21.25
CA ASN A 357 0.81 9.67 -21.23
C ASN A 357 0.69 9.13 -19.80
N LYS A 358 1.53 9.58 -18.85
CA LYS A 358 1.42 9.25 -17.41
C LYS A 358 0.00 9.44 -16.88
N GLY A 359 -0.60 10.60 -17.17
CA GLY A 359 -1.97 10.90 -16.72
C GLY A 359 -3.05 10.06 -17.41
N LYS A 360 -2.85 9.66 -18.67
CA LYS A 360 -3.78 8.77 -19.38
C LYS A 360 -3.73 7.35 -18.79
N ILE A 361 -2.52 6.85 -18.56
CA ILE A 361 -2.28 5.52 -17.99
C ILE A 361 -2.75 5.46 -16.55
N ALA A 362 -2.46 6.47 -15.72
CA ALA A 362 -2.95 6.54 -14.34
C ALA A 362 -4.48 6.45 -14.26
N ARG A 363 -5.21 7.12 -15.17
CA ARG A 363 -6.68 7.03 -15.23
C ARG A 363 -7.17 5.64 -15.61
N MET A 364 -6.57 5.03 -16.63
CA MET A 364 -6.95 3.68 -17.08
C MET A 364 -6.60 2.63 -16.01
N LEU A 365 -5.44 2.77 -15.37
CA LEU A 365 -5.01 1.90 -14.28
C LEU A 365 -5.96 2.03 -13.09
N ALA A 366 -6.32 3.23 -12.65
CA ALA A 366 -7.24 3.42 -11.54
C ALA A 366 -8.63 2.81 -11.80
N ALA A 367 -9.12 2.88 -13.04
CA ALA A 367 -10.36 2.22 -13.42
C ALA A 367 -10.26 0.69 -13.34
N LYS A 368 -9.11 0.11 -13.75
CA LYS A 368 -8.88 -1.35 -13.64
C LYS A 368 -8.61 -1.80 -12.22
N VAL A 369 -7.94 -0.99 -11.41
CA VAL A 369 -7.74 -1.21 -9.98
C VAL A 369 -9.07 -1.22 -9.24
N ALA A 370 -9.97 -0.29 -9.53
CA ALA A 370 -11.31 -0.29 -8.93
C ALA A 370 -12.10 -1.57 -9.23
N LEU A 371 -11.95 -2.13 -10.43
CA LEU A 371 -12.58 -3.41 -10.81
C LEU A 371 -11.93 -4.59 -10.10
N GLY A 372 -10.59 -4.70 -10.16
CA GLY A 372 -9.85 -5.78 -9.50
C GLY A 372 -10.07 -5.81 -7.99
N LEU A 373 -10.06 -4.64 -7.35
CA LEU A 373 -10.29 -4.51 -5.93
C LEU A 373 -11.70 -4.92 -5.49
N ARG A 374 -12.73 -4.63 -6.30
CA ARG A 374 -14.10 -5.05 -5.98
C ARG A 374 -14.26 -6.56 -6.06
N VAL A 375 -13.54 -7.21 -6.99
CA VAL A 375 -13.49 -8.67 -7.06
C VAL A 375 -12.70 -9.23 -5.89
N ASP A 376 -11.56 -8.64 -5.52
CA ASP A 376 -10.81 -9.06 -4.33
C ASP A 376 -11.61 -8.90 -3.02
N ALA A 377 -12.45 -7.86 -2.91
CA ALA A 377 -13.17 -7.53 -1.68
C ALA A 377 -14.56 -8.18 -1.54
N LEU A 378 -15.20 -8.56 -2.65
CA LEU A 378 -16.58 -9.05 -2.68
C LEU A 378 -16.73 -10.37 -3.46
N GLY A 379 -15.65 -10.90 -4.04
CA GLY A 379 -15.67 -12.19 -4.72
C GLY A 379 -15.80 -13.33 -3.73
N ASP A 380 -16.63 -14.31 -4.05
CA ASP A 380 -16.80 -15.50 -3.23
C ASP A 380 -15.49 -16.31 -3.22
N GLU A 381 -15.11 -16.84 -2.05
CA GLU A 381 -13.84 -17.56 -1.85
C GLU A 381 -13.94 -19.06 -2.17
N ASP A 382 -14.99 -19.48 -2.89
CA ASP A 382 -15.31 -20.88 -3.13
C ASP A 382 -14.29 -21.51 -4.10
N GLU A 383 -13.17 -21.94 -3.53
CA GLU A 383 -12.19 -22.92 -4.05
C GLU A 383 -11.64 -22.64 -5.46
N GLU A 384 -10.81 -21.60 -5.59
CA GLU A 384 -9.98 -21.38 -6.78
C GLU A 384 -8.51 -21.19 -6.39
N ASP A 385 -7.60 -21.81 -7.16
CA ASP A 385 -6.15 -21.66 -7.03
C ASP A 385 -5.74 -20.17 -6.99
N GLU A 386 -4.65 -19.82 -6.29
CA GLU A 386 -4.18 -18.42 -6.19
C GLU A 386 -4.03 -17.74 -7.56
N GLU A 387 -3.63 -18.52 -8.57
CA GLU A 387 -3.50 -18.04 -9.95
C GLU A 387 -4.85 -17.65 -10.55
N GLN A 388 -5.90 -18.43 -10.28
CA GLN A 388 -7.26 -18.19 -10.77
C GLN A 388 -7.84 -16.91 -10.14
N ARG A 389 -7.64 -16.73 -8.83
CA ARG A 389 -8.03 -15.50 -8.12
C ARG A 389 -7.36 -14.24 -8.70
N ALA A 390 -6.15 -14.37 -9.24
CA ALA A 390 -5.38 -13.26 -9.84
C ALA A 390 -5.61 -13.03 -11.35
N ILE A 391 -6.40 -13.88 -12.04
CA ILE A 391 -6.57 -13.84 -13.52
C ILE A 391 -7.04 -12.46 -13.99
N LEU A 392 -7.98 -11.85 -13.27
CA LEU A 392 -8.55 -10.56 -13.66
C LEU A 392 -7.48 -9.46 -13.63
N GLY A 393 -6.67 -9.43 -12.59
CA GLY A 393 -5.56 -8.50 -12.40
C GLY A 393 -4.51 -8.67 -13.50
N LEU A 394 -4.07 -9.90 -13.76
CA LEU A 394 -3.10 -10.23 -14.80
C LEU A 394 -3.60 -9.86 -16.19
N THR A 395 -4.84 -10.25 -16.53
CA THR A 395 -5.44 -9.93 -17.83
C THR A 395 -5.55 -8.43 -18.05
N ASN A 396 -5.97 -7.68 -17.03
CA ASN A 396 -6.07 -6.23 -17.12
C ASN A 396 -4.68 -5.57 -17.17
N ARG A 397 -3.68 -6.11 -16.48
CA ARG A 397 -2.29 -5.65 -16.57
C ARG A 397 -1.76 -5.78 -18.00
N ILE A 398 -1.91 -6.94 -18.63
CA ILE A 398 -1.50 -7.18 -20.03
C ILE A 398 -2.18 -6.19 -20.98
N LYS A 399 -3.49 -5.95 -20.82
CA LYS A 399 -4.24 -4.96 -21.61
C LYS A 399 -3.69 -3.54 -21.44
N LEU A 400 -3.32 -3.15 -20.21
CA LEU A 400 -2.75 -1.84 -19.93
C LEU A 400 -1.33 -1.70 -20.48
N GLU A 401 -0.49 -2.73 -20.38
CA GLU A 401 0.86 -2.76 -20.96
C GLU A 401 0.82 -2.63 -22.49
N ASN A 402 -0.08 -3.37 -23.16
CA ASN A 402 -0.29 -3.23 -24.60
C ASN A 402 -0.76 -1.82 -24.99
N THR A 403 -1.62 -1.22 -24.16
CA THR A 403 -2.09 0.15 -24.38
C THR A 403 -0.97 1.17 -24.16
N LEU A 404 -0.12 0.97 -23.15
CA LEU A 404 1.06 1.79 -22.89
C LEU A 404 2.02 1.76 -24.07
N ARG A 405 2.37 0.56 -24.55
CA ARG A 405 3.22 0.38 -25.75
C ARG A 405 2.66 1.11 -26.96
N ARG A 406 1.34 1.06 -27.17
CA ARG A 406 0.68 1.79 -28.27
C ARG A 406 0.71 3.30 -28.08
N LEU A 407 0.65 3.80 -26.85
CA LEU A 407 0.66 5.24 -26.55
C LEU A 407 2.06 5.84 -26.65
N GLU A 408 3.09 5.14 -26.19
CA GLU A 408 4.50 5.56 -26.30
C GLU A 408 5.02 5.35 -27.73
N GLY A 409 4.64 4.27 -28.40
CA GLY A 409 4.99 4.00 -29.80
C GLY A 409 4.28 4.91 -30.82
N LYS A 410 3.34 5.75 -30.37
CA LYS A 410 2.73 6.76 -31.23
C LYS A 410 3.72 7.90 -31.43
N THR A 411 4.45 7.85 -32.54
CA THR A 411 5.31 8.97 -32.95
C THR A 411 4.45 10.25 -33.03
N PRO A 412 4.99 11.39 -32.57
CA PRO A 412 4.32 12.66 -32.81
C PRO A 412 4.14 12.80 -34.32
N LEU A 413 2.89 12.99 -34.77
CA LEU A 413 2.63 13.23 -36.18
C LEU A 413 3.56 14.35 -36.64
N PRO A 414 4.36 14.17 -37.70
CA PRO A 414 5.20 15.24 -38.21
C PRO A 414 4.26 16.36 -38.63
N LYS A 415 4.22 17.42 -37.82
CA LYS A 415 3.47 18.65 -38.12
C LYS A 415 4.27 19.61 -39.00
N GLY A 416 5.35 19.14 -39.60
CA GLY A 416 6.18 19.88 -40.54
C GLY A 416 6.12 19.26 -41.92
N THR A 417 6.01 20.09 -42.94
CA THR A 417 6.45 19.76 -44.30
C THR A 417 7.96 19.60 -44.28
N ASN A 418 8.51 18.58 -44.92
CA ASN A 418 9.96 18.49 -45.10
C ASN A 418 10.39 19.64 -46.02
N VAL A 419 11.26 20.51 -45.51
CA VAL A 419 11.78 21.68 -46.22
C VAL A 419 13.24 21.40 -46.59
N THR A 420 13.63 21.69 -47.82
CA THR A 420 15.02 21.61 -48.27
C THR A 420 15.87 22.71 -47.62
N PRO A 421 17.22 22.64 -47.67
CA PRO A 421 18.08 23.74 -47.22
C PRO A 421 17.81 25.08 -47.90
N SER A 422 17.10 25.09 -49.05
CA SER A 422 16.66 26.28 -49.78
C SER A 422 15.33 26.86 -49.31
N GLY A 423 14.67 26.28 -48.30
CA GLY A 423 13.39 26.77 -47.81
C GLY A 423 12.17 26.32 -48.62
N GLU A 424 12.37 25.49 -49.65
CA GLU A 424 11.29 24.96 -50.49
C GLU A 424 10.72 23.67 -49.88
N ILE A 425 9.39 23.54 -49.94
CA ILE A 425 8.72 22.29 -49.57
C ILE A 425 9.15 21.23 -50.56
N VAL A 426 9.57 20.05 -50.07
CA VAL A 426 9.89 18.89 -50.92
C VAL A 426 8.62 18.44 -51.63
N ALA A 427 8.35 19.05 -52.78
CA ALA A 427 7.43 18.55 -53.80
C ALA A 427 8.19 17.56 -54.69
N ALA A 428 7.47 16.64 -55.34
CA ALA A 428 8.06 15.85 -56.42
C ALA A 428 8.62 16.84 -57.45
N GLY A 429 9.94 16.82 -57.67
CA GLY A 429 10.58 17.71 -58.65
C GLY A 429 9.92 17.57 -60.02
N GLN A 430 9.87 18.66 -60.79
CA GLN A 430 9.39 18.60 -62.17
C GLN A 430 10.11 17.46 -62.90
N PHE A 431 9.34 16.58 -63.54
CA PHE A 431 9.88 15.48 -64.33
C PHE A 431 10.75 16.06 -65.44
N THR A 432 12.06 15.94 -65.29
CA THR A 432 13.03 16.27 -66.33
C THR A 432 13.56 14.96 -66.89
N LEU A 433 13.45 14.78 -68.21
CA LEU A 433 14.15 13.69 -68.88
C LEU A 433 15.66 13.95 -68.73
N LYS A 434 16.34 13.13 -67.94
CA LYS A 434 17.79 13.04 -68.02
C LYS A 434 18.12 12.27 -69.28
N ASP A 435 18.82 12.92 -70.20
CA ASP A 435 19.33 12.28 -71.41
C ASP A 435 20.35 11.21 -71.00
N ASN A 436 19.92 9.96 -71.06
CA ASN A 436 20.81 8.82 -70.94
C ASN A 436 21.16 8.38 -72.36
N SER A 437 22.44 8.52 -72.74
CA SER A 437 22.93 7.97 -74.00
C SER A 437 22.66 6.46 -74.01
N ARG A 438 21.79 6.02 -74.91
CA ARG A 438 21.54 4.60 -75.18
C ARG A 438 22.49 4.17 -76.30
N TYR A 439 23.15 3.04 -76.11
CA TYR A 439 23.95 2.41 -77.16
C TYR A 439 23.05 2.10 -78.37
N GLY A 440 23.42 2.56 -79.56
CA GLY A 440 22.68 2.29 -80.80
C GLY A 440 22.96 0.86 -81.26
N ALA A 441 22.03 -0.06 -81.00
CA ALA A 441 22.14 -1.46 -81.41
C ALA A 441 22.18 -1.66 -82.93
N ASP A 442 21.81 -0.63 -83.70
CA ASP A 442 21.85 -0.64 -85.17
C ASP A 442 23.28 -0.52 -85.74
N ALA A 443 24.28 -0.28 -84.89
CA ALA A 443 25.70 -0.25 -85.25
C ALA A 443 26.37 -1.64 -85.26
N ASP A 444 25.71 -2.66 -84.70
CA ASP A 444 26.19 -4.05 -84.66
C ASP A 444 25.46 -4.90 -85.71
N GLY A 445 25.68 -4.59 -86.99
CA GLY A 445 25.17 -5.38 -88.10
C GLY A 445 25.98 -6.67 -88.30
N VAL A 446 25.49 -7.80 -87.79
CA VAL A 446 25.81 -9.14 -88.31
C VAL A 446 24.51 -9.75 -88.84
N VAL A 447 24.43 -9.88 -90.15
CA VAL A 447 23.34 -10.53 -90.89
C VAL A 447 23.33 -12.03 -90.61
N ASP A 448 22.19 -12.57 -90.20
CA ASP A 448 21.75 -13.89 -90.65
C ASP A 448 20.22 -14.02 -90.54
N HIS A 449 19.64 -14.58 -91.60
CA HIS A 449 18.23 -14.57 -91.97
C HIS A 449 17.28 -15.31 -90.99
N GLU A 450 16.17 -14.62 -90.67
CA GLU A 450 14.77 -15.07 -90.76
C GLU A 450 14.38 -16.51 -90.33
N MET A 451 13.55 -16.64 -89.27
CA MET A 451 12.08 -16.81 -89.37
C MET A 451 11.45 -17.32 -88.06
N GLY A 452 10.28 -16.76 -87.73
CA GLY A 452 9.13 -17.54 -87.22
C GLY A 452 8.70 -17.37 -85.76
N ASP A 453 7.69 -16.51 -85.58
CA ASP A 453 6.53 -16.54 -84.68
C ASP A 453 6.49 -17.47 -83.44
N ALA A 454 6.12 -16.89 -82.27
CA ALA A 454 4.86 -17.17 -81.56
C ALA A 454 4.86 -16.62 -80.11
N ASP A 455 3.68 -16.15 -79.69
CA ASP A 455 3.28 -15.64 -78.37
C ASP A 455 3.64 -16.55 -77.17
N ASP A 456 3.86 -15.96 -75.98
CA ASP A 456 3.01 -16.09 -74.76
C ASP A 456 3.74 -15.56 -73.48
N GLU A 457 2.99 -14.92 -72.58
CA GLU A 457 3.40 -14.47 -71.23
C GLU A 457 3.29 -15.64 -70.18
N PRO A 458 3.54 -15.50 -68.86
CA PRO A 458 4.66 -14.88 -68.12
C PRO A 458 5.20 -15.74 -66.92
N ALA A 459 6.19 -15.17 -66.19
CA ALA A 459 6.63 -15.43 -64.79
C ALA A 459 7.75 -16.49 -64.52
N PRO A 460 8.42 -16.52 -63.33
CA PRO A 460 8.45 -15.60 -62.18
C PRO A 460 9.88 -15.18 -61.68
N LYS A 461 9.90 -14.19 -60.77
CA LYS A 461 11.07 -13.66 -60.06
C LYS A 461 11.46 -14.52 -58.84
N THR A 462 12.76 -14.82 -58.68
CA THR A 462 13.42 -14.94 -57.37
C THR A 462 14.86 -14.40 -57.44
N LYS A 463 15.23 -13.47 -56.56
CA LYS A 463 16.65 -13.08 -56.32
C LYS A 463 16.90 -12.95 -54.82
N LYS A 464 17.79 -13.79 -54.31
CA LYS A 464 18.46 -13.69 -53.02
C LYS A 464 19.83 -13.02 -53.19
N SER A 465 20.14 -12.18 -52.20
CA SER A 465 21.45 -11.89 -51.58
C SER A 465 22.63 -11.40 -52.43
N LYS A 466 23.21 -10.26 -52.03
CA LYS A 466 24.65 -10.16 -51.73
C LYS A 466 24.97 -9.00 -50.77
N THR A 467 25.73 -9.37 -49.76
CA THR A 467 26.34 -8.64 -48.63
C THR A 467 27.50 -7.74 -49.07
N LYS A 468 27.73 -6.62 -48.39
CA LYS A 468 29.06 -5.99 -48.24
C LYS A 468 29.22 -5.33 -46.85
N LYS A 469 30.35 -5.60 -46.21
CA LYS A 469 30.89 -4.97 -44.98
C LYS A 469 31.60 -3.64 -45.33
N PRO A 470 31.79 -2.73 -44.34
CA PRO A 470 32.33 -1.38 -44.56
C PRO A 470 33.85 -1.30 -44.39
N THR A 471 34.46 -0.29 -45.03
CA THR A 471 35.87 0.08 -44.92
C THR A 471 35.99 1.40 -44.14
N ILE A 472 37.02 1.47 -43.30
CA ILE A 472 37.40 2.59 -42.44
C ILE A 472 38.23 3.59 -43.25
N GLU A 473 37.93 4.89 -43.14
CA GLU A 473 38.90 5.96 -43.44
C GLU A 473 38.83 7.03 -42.34
N VAL A 474 40.03 7.45 -41.95
CA VAL A 474 40.41 8.36 -40.88
C VAL A 474 40.37 9.80 -41.39
N VAL A 475 39.77 10.72 -40.64
CA VAL A 475 40.04 12.16 -40.78
C VAL A 475 40.18 12.77 -39.38
N GLU A 476 41.31 13.47 -39.21
CA GLU A 476 41.80 14.13 -38.01
C GLU A 476 40.98 15.35 -37.57
N GLU A 477 41.28 15.71 -36.32
CA GLU A 477 40.74 16.70 -35.41
C GLU A 477 40.65 18.15 -35.92
N ASN A 478 39.63 18.88 -35.42
CA ASN A 478 39.71 20.28 -34.99
C ASN A 478 38.50 20.63 -34.09
N ASP A 479 38.70 20.39 -32.80
CA ASP A 479 38.45 21.22 -31.61
C ASP A 479 37.41 22.39 -31.54
N VAL A 480 36.70 22.36 -30.39
CA VAL A 480 36.00 23.39 -29.57
C VAL A 480 34.64 24.00 -30.00
N ASP A 481 33.55 23.56 -29.36
CA ASP A 481 32.74 24.40 -28.43
C ASP A 481 31.71 23.55 -27.65
N MET A 482 31.76 23.65 -26.31
CA MET A 482 30.92 22.94 -25.35
C MET A 482 29.50 23.52 -25.28
N GLU A 483 28.48 22.69 -25.47
CA GLU A 483 27.14 22.91 -24.92
C GLU A 483 26.84 21.85 -23.85
N ASP A 484 26.85 22.30 -22.60
CA ASP A 484 26.49 21.51 -21.41
C ASP A 484 25.02 21.10 -21.42
N ALA A 485 24.79 19.80 -21.29
CA ALA A 485 23.56 19.21 -20.81
C ALA A 485 23.44 19.40 -19.28
N PRO A 486 22.24 19.60 -18.71
CA PRO A 486 22.07 19.49 -17.26
C PRO A 486 21.69 18.06 -16.88
N GLU A 487 22.57 17.43 -16.10
CA GLU A 487 22.24 16.28 -15.25
C GLU A 487 21.44 16.71 -14.02
N ASP A 488 20.59 15.78 -13.59
CA ASP A 488 19.75 15.80 -12.39
C ASP A 488 20.54 16.08 -11.11
N SER A 489 20.01 16.99 -10.28
CA SER A 489 20.13 16.88 -8.83
C SER A 489 18.87 17.46 -8.19
N ASP A 490 18.25 16.63 -7.35
CA ASP A 490 17.14 16.99 -6.47
C ASP A 490 17.52 18.20 -5.61
N ASP A 491 16.75 19.28 -5.70
CA ASP A 491 16.70 20.29 -4.65
C ASP A 491 15.29 20.88 -4.54
N ASP A 492 14.84 20.91 -3.30
CA ASP A 492 13.51 21.23 -2.79
C ASP A 492 13.07 22.65 -3.19
N ASP A 493 12.17 22.75 -4.19
CA ASP A 493 11.63 24.03 -4.67
C ASP A 493 10.50 24.51 -3.75
N SER A 494 10.89 25.11 -2.61
CA SER A 494 10.00 25.93 -1.80
C SER A 494 9.80 27.30 -2.47
N GLU A 495 8.86 27.41 -3.42
CA GLU A 495 8.37 28.70 -3.88
C GLU A 495 7.59 29.42 -2.76
N ALA A 496 8.24 30.41 -2.13
CA ALA A 496 7.64 31.37 -1.21
C ALA A 496 7.47 32.76 -1.90
N PRO A 497 6.51 33.58 -1.45
CA PRO A 497 5.72 34.48 -2.30
C PRO A 497 6.46 35.75 -2.73
N ALA A 498 6.24 36.18 -3.98
CA ALA A 498 6.68 37.48 -4.46
C ALA A 498 5.98 38.62 -3.68
N LYS A 499 6.76 39.43 -2.94
CA LYS A 499 6.29 40.73 -2.43
C LYS A 499 5.88 41.59 -3.63
N SER A 500 4.68 42.17 -3.59
CA SER A 500 4.13 43.01 -4.66
C SER A 500 4.96 44.29 -4.83
N VAL A 501 5.80 44.36 -5.86
CA VAL A 501 6.54 45.58 -6.23
C VAL A 501 5.58 46.55 -6.94
N LYS A 502 5.59 47.82 -6.55
CA LYS A 502 4.76 48.89 -7.15
C LYS A 502 5.19 49.10 -8.61
N LYS A 503 4.26 48.99 -9.56
CA LYS A 503 4.54 49.21 -11.00
C LYS A 503 4.86 50.68 -11.26
N LEU A 504 6.03 50.96 -11.85
CA LEU A 504 6.44 52.29 -12.31
C LEU A 504 5.75 52.65 -13.64
N SER A 505 5.76 53.94 -14.00
CA SER A 505 5.28 54.42 -15.30
C SER A 505 6.22 54.01 -16.45
N SER A 506 5.75 53.99 -17.70
CA SER A 506 6.57 53.63 -18.86
C SER A 506 7.79 54.55 -19.04
N ALA A 507 7.62 55.85 -18.77
CA ALA A 507 8.71 56.84 -18.85
C ALA A 507 9.78 56.64 -17.76
N GLU A 508 9.40 56.21 -16.56
CA GLU A 508 10.36 55.90 -15.50
C GLU A 508 11.15 54.63 -15.79
N TYR A 509 10.55 53.63 -16.45
CA TYR A 509 11.28 52.43 -16.88
C TYR A 509 12.34 52.73 -17.93
N GLU A 510 12.09 53.67 -18.84
CA GLU A 510 13.08 54.09 -19.85
C GLU A 510 14.24 54.84 -19.19
N ARG A 511 13.94 55.82 -18.33
CA ARG A 511 14.96 56.59 -17.60
C ARG A 511 15.85 55.71 -16.71
N LEU A 512 15.25 54.76 -15.98
CA LEU A 512 15.99 53.86 -15.09
C LEU A 512 16.73 52.74 -15.84
N ALA A 513 16.23 52.32 -17.01
CA ALA A 513 16.92 51.39 -17.88
C ALA A 513 18.20 52.01 -18.48
N GLU A 514 18.13 53.28 -18.90
CA GLU A 514 19.31 54.03 -19.38
C GLU A 514 20.35 54.22 -18.27
N LEU A 515 19.92 54.63 -17.08
CA LEU A 515 20.82 54.80 -15.92
C LEU A 515 21.49 53.51 -15.46
N SER A 516 20.91 52.34 -15.77
CA SER A 516 21.47 51.03 -15.42
C SER A 516 22.19 50.32 -16.60
N GLY A 517 22.27 50.97 -17.76
CA GLY A 517 22.90 50.41 -18.96
C GLY A 517 22.21 49.16 -19.51
N LEU A 518 20.92 48.96 -19.23
CA LEU A 518 20.13 47.79 -19.61
C LEU A 518 19.05 48.16 -20.63
N SER A 519 18.69 47.25 -21.52
CA SER A 519 17.52 47.47 -22.39
C SER A 519 16.23 47.50 -21.59
N VAL A 520 15.27 48.34 -21.99
CA VAL A 520 13.98 48.57 -21.27
C VAL A 520 13.25 47.25 -20.96
N LYS A 521 13.26 46.30 -21.90
CA LYS A 521 12.64 44.97 -21.72
C LYS A 521 13.36 44.10 -20.69
N LYS A 522 14.71 44.18 -20.63
CA LYS A 522 15.55 43.43 -19.68
C LYS A 522 15.46 44.04 -18.28
N PHE A 523 15.42 45.37 -18.19
CA PHE A 523 15.22 46.11 -16.94
C PHE A 523 13.85 45.82 -16.31
N LYS A 524 12.77 45.93 -17.09
CA LYS A 524 11.41 45.64 -16.62
C LYS A 524 11.27 44.21 -16.06
N ARG A 525 11.83 43.22 -16.75
CA ARG A 525 11.83 41.81 -16.30
C ARG A 525 12.61 41.61 -14.99
N LYS A 526 13.73 42.31 -14.81
CA LYS A 526 14.55 42.23 -13.59
C LYS A 526 13.91 43.00 -12.43
N TYR A 527 13.29 44.15 -12.68
CA TYR A 527 12.57 44.92 -11.68
C TYR A 527 11.32 44.19 -11.17
N GLU A 528 10.53 43.59 -12.06
CA GLU A 528 9.35 42.77 -11.69
C GLU A 528 9.73 41.49 -10.92
N ARG A 529 10.97 41.01 -11.08
CA ARG A 529 11.54 39.89 -10.31
C ARG A 529 12.16 40.31 -8.97
N GLY A 530 12.33 41.61 -8.73
CA GLY A 530 12.97 42.14 -7.52
C GLY A 530 14.51 42.12 -7.56
N ASP A 531 15.12 41.90 -8.74
CA ASP A 531 16.58 41.85 -8.93
C ASP A 531 17.21 43.25 -9.01
N VAL A 532 16.40 44.31 -9.04
CA VAL A 532 16.82 45.71 -9.09
C VAL A 532 16.21 46.45 -7.92
N GLN A 533 17.04 47.06 -7.07
CA GLN A 533 16.60 47.96 -6.00
C GLN A 533 17.04 49.38 -6.32
N LEU A 534 16.20 50.35 -5.94
CA LEU A 534 16.52 51.77 -6.05
C LEU A 534 17.19 52.19 -4.73
N ASN A 535 18.36 52.82 -4.81
CA ASN A 535 18.99 53.46 -3.65
C ASN A 535 18.20 54.72 -3.25
N GLU A 536 18.49 55.27 -2.07
CA GLU A 536 17.87 56.53 -1.59
C GLU A 536 18.10 57.71 -2.54
N ASP A 537 19.19 57.66 -3.34
CA ASP A 537 19.52 58.65 -4.37
C ASP A 537 18.79 58.45 -5.71
N GLY A 538 17.87 57.48 -5.81
CA GLY A 538 17.07 57.21 -7.01
C GLY A 538 17.81 56.47 -8.14
N THR A 539 19.05 56.06 -7.94
CA THR A 539 19.82 55.26 -8.90
C THR A 539 19.51 53.76 -8.77
N PRO A 540 19.28 53.03 -9.89
CA PRO A 540 19.00 51.59 -9.86
C PRO A 540 20.28 50.75 -9.70
N LYS A 541 20.34 49.91 -8.66
CA LYS A 541 21.40 48.91 -8.46
C LYS A 541 20.89 47.52 -8.81
N VAL A 542 21.57 46.85 -9.73
CA VAL A 542 21.20 45.52 -10.23
C VAL A 542 22.03 44.48 -9.47
N PHE A 543 21.37 43.59 -8.75
CA PHE A 543 22.03 42.52 -8.01
C PHE A 543 22.06 41.22 -8.80
N SER A 544 23.12 40.42 -8.62
CA SER A 544 23.18 39.06 -9.13
C SER A 544 22.44 38.08 -8.19
N LYS A 545 21.98 36.94 -8.71
CA LYS A 545 21.28 35.91 -7.91
C LYS A 545 22.08 35.45 -6.68
N LYS A 546 23.41 35.41 -6.77
CA LYS A 546 24.30 35.03 -5.66
C LYS A 546 24.33 36.10 -4.57
N GLU A 547 24.24 37.38 -4.92
CA GLU A 547 24.24 38.50 -3.97
C GLU A 547 22.90 38.64 -3.23
N LEU A 548 21.76 38.43 -3.91
CA LEU A 548 20.44 38.40 -3.25
C LEU A 548 20.36 37.29 -2.19
N LYS A 549 20.95 36.12 -2.46
CA LYS A 549 20.97 34.99 -1.53
C LYS A 549 21.84 35.29 -0.30
N LYS A 550 22.93 36.04 -0.47
CA LYS A 550 23.77 36.53 0.65
C LYS A 550 23.09 37.62 1.48
N LEU A 551 22.43 38.58 0.84
CA LEU A 551 21.70 39.65 1.52
C LEU A 551 20.51 39.12 2.34
N ARG A 552 19.78 38.13 1.81
CA ARG A 552 18.69 37.45 2.54
C ARG A 552 19.18 36.65 3.76
N LYS A 553 20.31 35.95 3.62
CA LYS A 553 20.95 35.26 4.76
C LYS A 553 21.45 36.23 5.83
N ALA A 554 21.85 37.45 5.45
CA ALA A 554 22.26 38.49 6.39
C ALA A 554 21.06 39.13 7.11
N GLU A 555 19.92 39.32 6.42
CA GLU A 555 18.68 39.82 7.01
C GLU A 555 18.05 38.82 8.01
N GLU A 556 18.13 37.52 7.75
CA GLU A 556 17.65 36.48 8.68
C GLU A 556 18.54 36.29 9.92
N ALA A 557 19.78 36.79 9.90
CA ALA A 557 20.75 36.61 10.99
C ALA A 557 20.76 37.75 12.04
N ALA A 558 19.93 38.78 11.90
CA ALA A 558 19.83 39.88 12.86
C ALA A 558 18.75 39.59 13.94
N PRO A 559 19.04 39.78 15.25
CA PRO A 559 18.06 39.52 16.30
C PRO A 559 16.97 40.60 16.35
N ALA A 560 15.72 40.18 16.54
CA ALA A 560 14.55 41.03 16.63
C ALA A 560 14.53 41.87 17.92
N GLU A 561 14.63 43.19 17.79
CA GLU A 561 14.21 44.16 18.83
C GLU A 561 12.82 44.73 18.54
N ALA A 562 12.16 45.15 19.61
CA ALA A 562 10.71 45.19 19.77
C ALA A 562 10.04 46.57 19.48
N THR A 563 8.77 46.49 19.06
CA THR A 563 7.63 47.47 19.18
C THR A 563 7.59 48.74 18.29
N PRO A 564 6.43 49.44 18.11
CA PRO A 564 5.04 49.19 18.56
C PRO A 564 3.93 49.28 17.46
N GLU A 565 2.73 48.84 17.83
CA GLU A 565 1.45 48.98 17.10
C GLU A 565 1.08 50.42 16.69
N LYS A 566 0.36 50.56 15.55
CA LYS A 566 -0.67 51.60 15.37
C LYS A 566 -1.87 51.13 14.51
N LYS A 567 -3.00 51.02 15.21
CA LYS A 567 -4.42 50.85 14.82
C LYS A 567 -4.85 51.44 13.46
N LYS A 568 -5.75 50.71 12.77
CA LYS A 568 -7.02 51.30 12.24
C LYS A 568 -8.12 50.27 11.90
N LYS A 569 -9.21 50.40 12.67
CA LYS A 569 -10.67 50.28 12.36
C LYS A 569 -11.31 48.91 12.01
N ARG A 570 -11.89 48.31 13.06
CA ARG A 570 -13.31 47.98 13.31
C ARG A 570 -14.24 47.74 12.09
N LYS A 571 -14.82 46.53 12.04
CA LYS A 571 -16.26 46.26 12.27
C LYS A 571 -16.51 44.74 12.30
N ALA A 572 -16.95 44.20 13.43
CA ALA A 572 -17.71 42.95 13.52
C ALA A 572 -18.47 42.93 14.86
N ASP A 573 -19.66 42.36 14.78
CA ASP A 573 -20.79 42.37 15.70
C ASP A 573 -20.54 41.82 17.11
N GLU A 574 -21.38 42.31 18.03
CA GLU A 574 -21.57 41.82 19.39
C GLU A 574 -22.25 40.44 19.42
N GLY A 575 -21.89 39.62 20.40
CA GLY A 575 -22.49 38.31 20.64
C GLY A 575 -21.81 37.59 21.82
N GLU A 576 -22.27 37.95 23.02
CA GLU A 576 -22.11 37.34 24.36
C GLU A 576 -21.35 36.00 24.51
N SER A 577 -20.37 35.97 25.42
CA SER A 577 -20.33 35.02 26.55
C SER A 577 -19.15 35.31 27.49
N GLU A 578 -19.48 35.83 28.67
CA GLU A 578 -18.57 35.94 29.82
C GLU A 578 -18.49 34.65 30.63
N SER A 579 -17.38 34.54 31.37
CA SER A 579 -17.18 33.79 32.62
C SER A 579 -16.71 32.33 32.54
N LYS A 580 -15.39 32.14 32.75
CA LYS A 580 -14.77 31.16 33.67
C LYS A 580 -13.26 31.07 33.43
N LYS A 581 -12.47 31.88 34.15
CA LYS A 581 -11.04 31.59 34.44
C LYS A 581 -10.45 32.52 35.51
N GLU A 582 -11.00 32.45 36.71
CA GLU A 582 -10.30 32.90 37.92
C GLU A 582 -10.58 31.91 39.06
N LYS A 583 -9.59 31.03 39.32
CA LYS A 583 -9.32 30.34 40.60
C LYS A 583 -8.33 29.19 40.36
N LYS A 584 -7.03 29.47 40.54
CA LYS A 584 -6.01 28.58 41.13
C LYS A 584 -4.61 29.11 40.81
N GLN A 585 -4.19 30.16 41.50
CA GLN A 585 -2.78 30.48 41.72
C GLN A 585 -2.68 31.38 42.96
N LYS A 586 -2.72 30.74 44.14
CA LYS A 586 -2.31 31.30 45.44
C LYS A 586 -2.27 30.16 46.47
N LYS A 587 -1.16 29.44 46.49
CA LYS A 587 -0.63 28.66 47.62
C LYS A 587 0.75 28.11 47.19
N LYS A 588 1.76 28.29 48.04
CA LYS A 588 3.22 28.28 47.79
C LYS A 588 3.66 29.66 47.27
N SER A 589 4.37 30.52 47.99
CA SER A 589 5.35 30.35 49.06
C SER A 589 5.43 31.65 49.86
N ALA A 590 5.37 31.57 51.19
CA ALA A 590 5.76 32.65 52.10
C ALA A 590 6.76 32.04 53.09
N ALA A 591 8.04 32.25 52.80
CA ALA A 591 9.19 32.27 53.69
C ALA A 591 10.21 33.19 53.00
#